data_AF-A0A551ZQQ6-F1
#
_entry.id   AF-A0A551ZQQ6-F1
#
_cell.length_a   1.000
_cell.length_b   1.000
_cell.length_c   1.000
_cell.angle_alpha   90.00
_cell.angle_beta   90.00
_cell.angle_gamma   90.00
#
_symmetry.space_group_name_H-M   'P 1'
#
loop_
_entity.id
_entity.type
_entity.pdbx_description
1 polymer ?
#
loop_
_entity_poly.entity_id
_entity_poly.type
_entity_poly.pdbx_seq_one_letter_code
_entity_poly.pdbx_strand_id
1 'polypeptide(L)'
;MLKAFKYRIYPTSEQSVLLAKSFGCARWFYNYALNLTSETYKQTGKGLSRNEIIKLLPSLKKEYEWLSEVPSQVLQQASLNLSSAFLNFF
;
A
#
# COMPACT_ATOMS: atom_id res chain seq x y z
N MET A 1 21.76 -18.65 20.61
CA MET A 1 22.38 -17.97 19.45
C MET A 1 21.33 -17.84 18.36
N LEU A 2 20.93 -16.62 18.00
CA LEU A 2 19.98 -16.40 16.90
C LEU A 2 20.66 -16.70 15.56
N LYS A 3 20.01 -17.48 14.69
CA LYS A 3 20.48 -17.77 13.33
C LYS A 3 19.60 -17.02 12.33
N ALA A 4 20.21 -16.41 11.33
CA ALA A 4 19.53 -15.79 10.21
C ALA A 4 19.98 -16.44 8.91
N PHE A 5 19.04 -16.58 7.96
CA PHE A 5 19.30 -17.17 6.65
C PHE A 5 18.96 -16.17 5.55
N LYS A 6 19.77 -16.15 4.49
CA LYS A 6 19.58 -15.30 3.31
C LYS A 6 19.35 -16.19 2.10
N TYR A 7 18.21 -16.01 1.44
CA TYR A 7 17.85 -16.76 0.24
C TYR A 7 17.60 -15.80 -0.92
N ARG A 8 17.96 -16.24 -2.12
CA ARG A 8 17.54 -15.60 -3.37
C ARG A 8 16.38 -16.38 -3.96
N ILE A 9 15.28 -15.69 -4.24
CA ILE A 9 14.15 -16.28 -4.97
C ILE A 9 14.42 -16.20 -6.48
N TYR A 10 13.94 -17.20 -7.21
CA TYR A 10 13.97 -17.24 -8.68
C TYR A 10 12.53 -17.43 -9.16
N PRO A 11 11.77 -16.34 -9.35
CA PRO A 11 10.37 -16.44 -9.72
C PRO A 11 10.20 -17.00 -11.13
N THR A 12 9.10 -17.72 -11.36
CA THR A 12 8.67 -18.04 -12.74
C THR A 12 8.26 -16.76 -13.47
N SER A 13 8.03 -16.86 -14.79
CA SER A 13 7.53 -15.74 -15.59
C SER A 13 6.22 -15.17 -15.04
N GLU A 14 5.28 -16.03 -14.66
CA GLU A 14 3.97 -15.65 -14.10
C GLU A 14 4.14 -14.96 -12.74
N GLN A 15 5.01 -15.48 -11.89
CA GLN A 15 5.31 -14.89 -10.58
C GLN A 15 5.97 -13.52 -10.72
N SER A 16 6.88 -13.36 -11.70
CA SER A 16 7.54 -12.09 -11.98
C SER A 16 6.52 -11.02 -12.39
N VAL A 17 5.56 -11.38 -13.24
CA VAL A 17 4.46 -10.48 -13.63
C VAL A 17 3.59 -10.12 -12.43
N LEU A 18 3.21 -11.10 -11.60
CA LEU A 18 2.40 -10.84 -10.40
C LEU A 18 3.12 -9.93 -9.39
N LEU A 19 4.43 -10.11 -9.21
CA LEU A 19 5.25 -9.25 -8.36
C LEU A 19 5.31 -7.81 -8.90
N ALA A 20 5.55 -7.65 -10.20
CA ALA A 20 5.56 -6.34 -10.85
C ALA A 20 4.22 -5.61 -10.68
N LYS A 21 3.09 -6.31 -10.90
CA LYS A 21 1.74 -5.78 -10.65
C LYS A 21 1.55 -5.40 -9.19
N SER A 22 1.98 -6.27 -8.26
CA SER A 22 1.89 -6.04 -6.81
C SER A 22 2.64 -4.78 -6.39
N PHE A 23 3.88 -4.60 -6.85
CA PHE A 23 4.68 -3.42 -6.56
C PHE A 23 4.08 -2.16 -7.19
N GLY A 24 3.58 -2.26 -8.44
CA GLY A 24 2.89 -1.19 -9.12
C GLY A 24 1.65 -0.71 -8.34
N CYS A 25 0.80 -1.64 -7.93
CA CYS A 25 -0.41 -1.37 -7.17
C CYS A 25 -0.10 -0.76 -5.79
N ALA A 26 0.85 -1.34 -5.06
CA ALA A 26 1.28 -0.83 -3.77
C ALA A 26 1.79 0.62 -3.87
N ARG A 27 2.66 0.89 -4.85
CA ARG A 27 3.24 2.22 -5.08
C ARG A 27 2.18 3.24 -5.44
N TRP A 28 1.29 2.91 -6.38
CA TRP A 28 0.23 3.82 -6.80
C TRP A 28 -0.70 4.15 -5.62
N PHE A 29 -1.16 3.13 -4.90
CA PHE A 29 -2.11 3.32 -3.81
C PHE A 29 -1.47 4.07 -2.62
N TYR A 30 -0.20 3.80 -2.32
CA TYR A 30 0.54 4.57 -1.33
C TYR A 30 0.57 6.06 -1.69
N ASN A 31 0.93 6.40 -2.94
CA ASN A 31 0.99 7.79 -3.38
C ASN A 31 -0.38 8.47 -3.39
N TYR A 32 -1.43 7.75 -3.84
CA TYR A 32 -2.81 8.24 -3.78
C TYR A 32 -3.22 8.58 -2.34
N ALA A 33 -3.01 7.64 -1.42
CA ALA A 33 -3.37 7.82 -0.01
C ALA A 33 -2.51 8.88 0.68
N LEU A 34 -1.22 8.98 0.34
CA LEU A 34 -0.32 10.01 0.87
C LEU A 34 -0.78 11.41 0.46
N ASN A 35 -1.14 11.60 -0.81
CA ASN A 35 -1.66 12.87 -1.30
C ASN A 35 -2.92 13.26 -0.54
N LEU A 36 -3.90 12.35 -0.45
CA LEU A 36 -5.15 12.60 0.27
C LEU A 36 -4.93 12.91 1.76
N THR A 37 -4.05 12.15 2.41
CA THR A 37 -3.68 12.33 3.82
C THR A 37 -3.01 13.69 4.04
N SER A 38 -2.12 14.09 3.13
CA SER A 38 -1.42 15.38 3.20
C SER A 38 -2.38 16.55 3.03
N GLU A 39 -3.31 16.48 2.08
CA GLU A 39 -4.34 17.51 1.91
C GLU A 39 -5.28 17.59 3.12
N THR A 40 -5.68 16.45 3.67
CA THR A 40 -6.52 16.41 4.88
C THR A 40 -5.80 17.01 6.08
N TYR A 41 -4.50 16.73 6.23
CA TYR A 41 -3.68 17.31 7.29
C TYR A 41 -3.54 18.82 7.16
N LYS A 42 -3.31 19.35 5.95
CA LYS A 42 -3.26 20.80 5.72
C LYS A 42 -4.55 21.51 6.13
N GLN A 43 -5.70 20.85 5.94
CA GLN A 43 -7.01 21.44 6.23
C GLN A 43 -7.43 21.30 7.70
N THR A 44 -7.08 20.19 8.35
CA THR A 44 -7.65 19.82 9.66
C THR A 44 -6.62 19.71 10.78
N GLY A 45 -5.33 19.74 10.44
CA GLY A 45 -4.22 19.42 11.34
C GLY A 45 -4.12 17.94 11.71
N LYS A 46 -4.92 17.06 11.09
CA LYS A 46 -4.94 15.62 11.36
C LYS A 46 -4.84 14.81 10.07
N GLY A 47 -3.99 13.78 10.09
CA GLY A 47 -3.87 12.83 8.98
C GLY A 47 -4.98 11.77 9.02
N LEU A 48 -5.11 11.01 7.94
CA LEU A 48 -6.01 9.86 7.88
C LEU A 48 -5.43 8.67 8.65
N SER A 49 -6.29 7.99 9.38
CA SER A 49 -5.98 6.69 9.98
C SER A 49 -5.90 5.60 8.91
N ARG A 50 -5.19 4.50 9.24
CA ARG A 50 -5.18 3.28 8.43
C ARG A 50 -6.57 2.82 8.01
N ASN A 51 -7.54 2.86 8.92
CA ASN A 51 -8.90 2.39 8.66
C ASN A 51 -9.63 3.29 7.66
N GLU A 52 -9.40 4.60 7.71
CA GLU A 52 -9.94 5.55 6.72
C GLU A 52 -9.34 5.31 5.35
N ILE A 53 -8.03 5.07 5.26
CA ILE A 53 -7.35 4.76 3.99
C ILE A 53 -7.89 3.44 3.39
N ILE A 54 -8.03 2.39 4.19
CA ILE A 54 -8.52 1.08 3.71
C ILE A 54 -9.98 1.16 3.23
N LYS A 55 -10.81 2.01 3.85
CA LYS A 55 -12.21 2.23 3.42
C LYS A 55 -12.33 2.79 2.00
N LEU A 56 -11.26 3.35 1.43
CA LEU A 56 -11.22 3.82 0.03
C LEU A 56 -11.08 2.68 -0.97
N LEU A 57 -10.56 1.51 -0.56
CA LEU A 57 -10.25 0.41 -1.49
C LEU A 57 -11.46 -0.13 -2.26
N PRO A 58 -12.66 -0.31 -1.66
CA PRO A 58 -13.81 -0.81 -2.40
C PRO A 58 -14.25 0.10 -3.55
N SER A 59 -14.22 1.42 -3.38
CA SER A 59 -14.54 2.36 -4.46
C SER A 59 -13.43 2.42 -5.50
N LEU A 60 -12.18 2.51 -5.05
CA LEU A 60 -11.02 2.55 -5.95
C LEU A 60 -10.90 1.29 -6.81
N LYS A 61 -11.25 0.11 -6.29
CA LYS A 61 -11.24 -1.13 -7.07
C LYS A 61 -12.33 -1.20 -8.14
N LYS A 62 -13.41 -0.42 -8.00
CA LYS A 62 -14.43 -0.29 -9.05
C LYS A 62 -13.98 0.67 -10.16
N GLU A 63 -13.23 1.71 -9.80
CA GLU A 63 -12.71 2.69 -10.76
C GLU A 63 -11.44 2.18 -11.47
N TYR A 64 -10.58 1.49 -10.73
CA TYR A 64 -9.29 0.97 -11.17
C TYR A 64 -9.25 -0.55 -10.97
N GLU A 65 -9.83 -1.28 -11.92
CA GLU A 65 -9.99 -2.74 -11.84
C GLU A 65 -8.67 -3.49 -11.61
N TRP A 66 -7.56 -2.95 -12.14
CA TRP A 66 -6.21 -3.50 -11.97
C TRP A 66 -5.73 -3.56 -10.51
N LEU A 67 -6.33 -2.79 -9.58
CA LEU A 67 -6.09 -2.93 -8.14
C LEU A 67 -6.63 -4.25 -7.56
N SER A 68 -7.50 -4.94 -8.29
CA SER A 68 -8.05 -6.24 -7.92
C SER A 68 -7.24 -7.41 -8.48
N GLU A 69 -6.26 -7.16 -9.34
CA GLU A 69 -5.40 -8.21 -9.94
C GLU A 69 -4.33 -8.74 -8.96
N VAL A 70 -4.17 -8.09 -7.81
CA VAL A 70 -3.16 -8.44 -6.80
C VAL A 70 -3.82 -8.83 -5.48
N PRO A 71 -3.15 -9.63 -4.63
CA PRO A 71 -3.66 -9.95 -3.30
C PRO A 71 -3.97 -8.68 -2.50
N SER A 72 -5.13 -8.66 -1.84
CA SER A 72 -5.60 -7.47 -1.11
C SER A 72 -4.64 -7.03 0.01
N GLN A 73 -3.85 -7.95 0.53
CA GLN A 73 -2.82 -7.74 1.54
C GLN A 73 -1.76 -6.74 1.08
N VAL A 74 -1.44 -6.70 -0.22
CA VAL A 74 -0.46 -5.76 -0.79
C VAL A 74 -0.91 -4.31 -0.54
N LEU A 75 -2.18 -4.02 -0.82
CA LEU A 75 -2.76 -2.69 -0.64
C LEU A 75 -2.97 -2.36 0.85
N GLN A 76 -3.43 -3.33 1.65
CA GLN A 76 -3.60 -3.14 3.10
C GLN A 76 -2.26 -2.88 3.82
N GLN A 77 -1.17 -3.52 3.37
CA GLN A 77 0.16 -3.27 3.89
C GLN A 77 0.66 -1.87 3.52
N ALA A 78 0.38 -1.41 2.29
CA ALA A 78 0.69 -0.04 1.89
C ALA A 78 -0.02 0.99 2.78
N SER A 79 -1.30 0.77 3.14
CA SER A 79 -2.02 1.63 4.10
C SER A 79 -1.39 1.62 5.49
N LEU A 80 -0.97 0.45 5.98
CA LEU A 80 -0.30 0.33 7.29
C LEU A 80 1.02 1.09 7.27
N ASN A 81 1.86 0.88 6.24
CA ASN A 81 3.14 1.56 6.10
C ASN A 81 2.97 3.09 6.07
N LEU A 82 1.97 3.59 5.33
CA LEU A 82 1.69 5.03 5.27
C LEU A 82 1.24 5.56 6.65
N SER A 83 0.27 4.90 7.28
CA SER A 83 -0.23 5.34 8.60
C SER A 83 0.87 5.34 9.65
N SER A 84 1.74 4.33 9.67
CA SER A 84 2.91 4.29 10.57
C SER A 84 3.93 5.38 10.24
N ALA A 85 4.23 5.61 8.97
CA ALA A 85 5.15 6.67 8.56
C ALA A 85 4.64 8.06 8.97
N PHE A 86 3.35 8.31 8.80
CA PHE A 86 2.74 9.59 9.15
C PHE A 86 2.75 9.83 10.66
N LEU A 87 2.37 8.82 11.47
CA LEU A 87 2.41 8.89 12.93
C LEU A 87 3.83 9.04 13.51
N ASN A 88 4.86 8.55 12.82
CA ASN A 88 6.24 8.69 13.27
C ASN A 88 6.86 10.04 12.88
N PHE A 89 6.29 10.74 11.91
CA PHE A 89 6.81 12.03 11.42
C PHE A 89 6.20 13.22 12.18
N PHE A 90 4.91 13.16 12.51
CA PHE A 90 4.15 14.21 13.19
C PHE A 90 3.81 13.81 14.61
#